data_AF-A0A1Q8Q5B8-F1
#
_entry.id   AF-A0A1Q8Q5B8-F1
#
_cell.length_a   1.000
_cell.length_b   1.000
_cell.length_c   1.000
_cell.angle_alpha   90.00
_cell.angle_beta   90.00
_cell.angle_gamma   90.00
#
_symmetry.space_group_name_H-M   'P 1'
#
loop_
_entity.id
_entity.type
_entity.pdbx_description
1 polymer ?
#
loop_
_entity_poly.entity_id
_entity_poly.type
_entity_poly.pdbx_seq_one_letter_code
_entity_poly.pdbx_strand_id
1 'polypeptide(L)'
;MDNSIDMKRCVNENTIKYGIGELSEISSLKIQEQLVQIEEHLQEFRMHQKQLTEQIKQYSKLSISSISSGANVPRSQINLNTNTLKLYIEKRISEIEKEDILKINKNEKLRSEKKELDSYIDGLRQQVVDTFEMKLYIENLEAENKRLIRQLEDRQKDIQKLEIENSKLRKTVNEFNKNKVVSFINEK
;
A
#
# COMPACT_ATOMS: atom_id res chain seq x y z
N MET A 1 1.82 38.63 -30.90
CA MET A 1 0.52 39.16 -30.41
C MET A 1 -0.29 37.95 -29.99
N ASP A 2 -0.29 37.57 -28.69
CA ASP A 2 -1.38 36.78 -28.06
C ASP A 2 -1.22 36.55 -26.54
N ASN A 3 -0.05 36.83 -25.94
CA ASN A 3 0.16 36.57 -24.50
C ASN A 3 -0.74 37.38 -23.55
N SER A 4 -1.24 38.55 -23.96
CA SER A 4 -2.05 39.42 -23.08
C SER A 4 -3.49 38.90 -22.86
N ILE A 5 -4.03 38.16 -23.83
CA ILE A 5 -5.38 37.57 -23.74
C ILE A 5 -5.35 36.34 -22.83
N ASP A 6 -4.28 35.55 -22.91
CA ASP A 6 -4.07 34.37 -22.06
C ASP A 6 -3.88 34.77 -20.58
N MET A 7 -3.17 35.87 -20.31
CA MET A 7 -2.97 36.35 -18.95
C MET A 7 -4.22 36.91 -18.30
N LYS A 8 -5.03 37.69 -19.01
CA LYS A 8 -6.32 38.18 -18.48
C LYS A 8 -7.28 37.03 -18.15
N ARG A 9 -7.26 35.98 -18.97
CA ARG A 9 -8.02 34.76 -18.70
C ARG A 9 -7.49 34.00 -17.49
N CYS A 10 -6.17 33.86 -17.36
CA CYS A 10 -5.55 33.20 -16.20
C CYS A 10 -5.83 33.95 -14.89
N VAL A 11 -5.75 35.29 -14.91
CA VAL A 11 -6.17 36.11 -13.78
C VAL A 11 -7.63 35.87 -13.43
N ASN A 12 -8.53 35.87 -14.42
CA ASN A 12 -9.95 35.65 -14.18
C ASN A 12 -10.24 34.26 -13.58
N GLU A 13 -9.59 33.20 -14.08
CA GLU A 13 -9.73 31.85 -13.53
C GLU A 13 -9.20 31.77 -12.09
N ASN A 14 -8.08 32.45 -11.79
CA ASN A 14 -7.51 32.52 -10.46
C ASN A 14 -8.36 33.35 -9.49
N THR A 15 -8.92 34.50 -9.92
CA THR A 15 -9.78 35.33 -9.05
C THR A 15 -11.08 34.61 -8.69
N ILE A 16 -11.67 33.85 -9.63
CA ILE A 16 -12.82 32.99 -9.36
C ILE A 16 -12.43 31.88 -8.36
N LYS A 17 -11.31 31.19 -8.59
CA LYS A 17 -10.83 30.12 -7.71
C LYS A 17 -10.56 30.59 -6.27
N TYR A 18 -10.09 31.82 -6.11
CA TYR A 18 -9.79 32.41 -4.80
C TYR A 18 -11.00 33.13 -4.16
N GLY A 19 -12.17 33.09 -4.80
CA GLY A 19 -13.41 33.69 -4.28
C GLY A 19 -13.46 35.22 -4.33
N ILE A 20 -12.67 35.84 -5.22
CA ILE A 20 -12.58 37.30 -5.38
C ILE A 20 -13.66 37.82 -6.38
N GLY A 21 -14.21 36.93 -7.22
CA GLY A 21 -15.20 37.27 -8.25
C GLY A 21 -14.61 37.28 -9.67
N GLU A 22 -15.43 37.60 -10.66
CA GLU A 22 -14.94 37.76 -12.03
C GLU A 22 -14.10 39.03 -12.16
N LEU A 23 -13.06 39.00 -12.97
CA LEU A 23 -12.18 40.15 -13.22
C LEU A 23 -12.97 41.36 -13.75
N SER A 24 -14.05 41.11 -14.50
CA SER A 24 -15.03 42.09 -15.00
C SER A 24 -15.86 42.75 -13.90
N GLU A 25 -16.06 42.10 -12.75
CA GLU A 25 -16.85 42.62 -11.63
C GLU A 25 -16.05 43.59 -10.74
N ILE A 26 -14.72 43.61 -10.90
CA ILE A 26 -13.85 44.53 -10.17
C ILE A 26 -14.05 45.94 -10.71
N SER A 27 -14.62 46.82 -9.89
CA SER A 27 -15.07 48.17 -10.26
C SER A 27 -13.96 49.15 -10.67
N SER A 28 -12.69 48.80 -10.45
CA SER A 28 -11.54 49.63 -10.82
C SER A 28 -10.69 48.95 -11.90
N LEU A 29 -10.69 49.53 -13.10
CA LEU A 29 -9.81 49.15 -14.22
C LEU A 29 -8.33 49.13 -13.80
N LYS A 30 -7.93 50.07 -12.94
CA LYS A 30 -6.55 50.15 -12.43
C LYS A 30 -6.18 48.92 -11.57
N ILE A 31 -7.14 48.39 -10.80
CA ILE A 31 -6.93 47.18 -10.00
C ILE A 31 -6.88 45.94 -10.91
N GLN A 32 -7.73 45.88 -11.95
CA GLN A 32 -7.67 44.81 -12.95
C GLN A 32 -6.30 44.77 -13.66
N GLU A 33 -5.77 45.92 -14.08
CA GLU A 33 -4.45 46.01 -14.69
C GLU A 33 -3.32 45.61 -13.73
N GLN A 34 -3.42 46.01 -12.46
CA GLN A 34 -2.46 45.60 -11.44
C GLN A 34 -2.47 44.09 -11.18
N LEU A 35 -3.65 43.45 -11.18
CA LEU A 35 -3.77 42.00 -11.04
C LEU A 35 -3.11 41.27 -12.21
N VAL A 36 -3.26 41.77 -13.43
CA VAL A 36 -2.58 41.23 -14.61
C VAL A 36 -1.07 41.36 -14.50
N GLN A 37 -0.56 42.53 -14.09
CA GLN A 37 0.88 42.74 -13.90
C GLN A 37 1.46 41.84 -12.79
N ILE A 38 0.71 41.63 -11.71
CA ILE A 38 1.11 40.73 -10.62
C ILE A 38 1.17 39.29 -11.13
N GLU A 39 0.15 38.83 -11.87
CA GLU A 39 0.13 37.48 -12.43
C GLU A 39 1.24 37.27 -13.47
N GLU A 40 1.54 38.27 -14.30
CA GLU A 40 2.69 38.26 -15.22
C GLU A 40 4.00 37.99 -14.47
N HIS A 41 4.26 38.74 -13.41
CA HIS A 41 5.45 38.53 -12.59
C HIS A 41 5.46 37.16 -11.89
N LEU A 42 4.31 36.71 -11.36
CA LEU A 42 4.21 35.40 -10.71
C LEU A 42 4.43 34.25 -11.70
N GLN A 43 3.94 34.37 -12.93
CA GLN A 43 4.15 33.35 -13.96
C GLN A 43 5.58 33.33 -14.46
N GLU A 44 6.21 34.49 -14.65
CA GLU A 44 7.64 34.58 -14.90
C GLU A 44 8.43 33.91 -13.78
N PHE A 45 8.07 34.14 -12.51
CA PHE A 45 8.72 33.49 -11.39
C PHE A 45 8.55 31.96 -11.43
N ARG A 46 7.35 31.44 -11.77
CA ARG A 46 7.12 30.00 -11.97
C ARG A 46 7.94 29.43 -13.11
N MET A 47 8.11 30.18 -14.21
CA MET A 47 9.01 29.81 -15.31
C MET A 47 10.46 29.67 -14.83
N HIS A 48 10.97 30.66 -14.10
CA HIS A 48 12.32 30.60 -13.52
C HIS A 48 12.49 29.39 -12.57
N GLN A 49 11.47 29.10 -11.75
CA GLN A 49 11.50 27.90 -10.88
C GLN A 49 11.56 26.59 -11.67
N LYS A 50 10.83 26.48 -12.79
CA LYS A 50 10.91 25.31 -13.68
C LYS A 50 12.30 25.17 -14.28
N GLN A 51 12.87 26.24 -14.81
CA GLN A 51 14.22 26.25 -15.38
C GLN A 51 15.27 25.86 -14.33
N LEU A 52 15.17 26.41 -13.13
CA LEU A 52 16.08 26.09 -12.03
C LEU A 52 15.97 24.60 -11.64
N THR A 53 14.75 24.06 -11.60
CA THR A 53 14.53 22.62 -11.35
C THR A 53 15.19 21.75 -12.40
N GLU A 54 15.13 22.16 -13.67
CA GLU A 54 15.71 21.44 -14.79
C GLU A 54 17.24 21.50 -14.77
N GLN A 55 17.81 22.67 -14.47
CA GLN A 55 19.25 22.84 -14.26
C GLN A 55 19.73 22.00 -13.08
N ILE A 56 19.02 22.02 -11.96
CA ILE A 56 19.36 21.17 -10.81
C ILE A 56 19.40 19.70 -11.21
N LYS A 57 18.42 19.19 -11.98
CA LYS A 57 18.43 17.80 -12.47
C LYS A 57 19.60 17.50 -13.41
N GLN A 58 20.01 18.47 -14.24
CA GLN A 58 21.13 18.30 -15.14
C GLN A 58 22.47 18.26 -14.39
N TYR A 59 22.66 19.14 -13.41
CA TYR A 59 23.91 19.26 -12.65
C TYR A 59 23.99 18.36 -11.42
N SER A 60 22.89 17.75 -10.97
CA SER A 60 22.90 16.84 -9.80
C SER A 60 23.65 15.54 -10.04
N LYS A 61 23.91 15.15 -11.29
CA LYS A 61 24.64 13.91 -11.64
C LYS A 61 26.07 14.22 -12.06
N LEU A 62 26.91 14.54 -11.08
CA LEU A 62 28.34 14.67 -11.31
C LEU A 62 28.94 13.29 -11.63
N SER A 63 29.69 13.21 -12.72
CA SER A 63 30.31 11.98 -13.18
C SER A 63 31.64 12.29 -13.84
N ILE A 64 32.50 11.27 -13.98
CA ILE A 64 33.75 11.40 -14.72
C ILE A 64 33.48 11.89 -16.16
N SER A 65 32.36 11.53 -16.77
CA SER A 65 31.94 12.00 -18.09
C SER A 65 31.60 13.49 -18.12
N SER A 66 30.84 13.98 -17.14
CA SER A 66 30.48 15.41 -17.10
C SER A 66 31.69 16.28 -16.80
N ILE A 67 32.59 15.80 -15.95
CA ILE A 67 33.84 16.50 -15.61
C ILE A 67 34.83 16.46 -16.78
N SER A 68 34.97 15.32 -17.46
CA SER A 68 35.80 15.20 -18.68
C SER A 68 35.37 16.21 -19.75
N SER A 69 34.06 16.36 -19.96
CA SER A 69 33.49 17.30 -20.93
C SER A 69 33.65 18.75 -20.47
N GLY A 70 33.42 19.05 -19.19
CA GLY A 70 33.51 20.42 -18.66
C GLY A 70 34.95 20.93 -18.52
N ALA A 71 35.91 20.05 -18.20
CA ALA A 71 37.32 20.40 -18.07
C ALA A 71 38.10 20.30 -19.40
N ASN A 72 37.44 19.89 -20.49
CA ASN A 72 38.09 19.59 -21.78
C ASN A 72 39.26 18.60 -21.67
N VAL A 73 39.13 17.59 -20.80
CA VAL A 73 40.14 16.54 -20.62
C VAL A 73 39.58 15.22 -21.16
N PRO A 74 40.24 14.54 -22.12
CA PRO A 74 39.77 13.28 -22.67
C PRO A 74 39.57 12.20 -21.59
N ARG A 75 38.44 11.50 -21.66
CA ARG A 75 38.10 10.44 -20.69
C ARG A 75 39.13 9.31 -20.68
N SER A 76 39.73 9.02 -21.84
CA SER A 76 40.83 8.07 -21.97
C SER A 76 42.04 8.48 -21.14
N GLN A 77 42.39 9.76 -21.11
CA GLN A 77 43.52 10.29 -20.33
C GLN A 77 43.24 10.23 -18.82
N ILE A 78 42.01 10.53 -18.41
CA ILE A 78 41.57 10.40 -17.00
C ILE A 78 41.65 8.93 -16.56
N ASN A 79 41.15 8.02 -17.38
CA ASN A 79 41.12 6.58 -17.06
C ASN A 79 42.50 5.92 -17.15
N LEU A 80 43.41 6.46 -17.97
CA LEU A 80 44.80 6.00 -18.03
C LEU A 80 45.55 6.34 -16.74
N ASN A 81 45.21 7.46 -16.10
CA ASN A 81 45.80 7.92 -14.85
C ASN A 81 44.87 7.68 -13.66
N THR A 82 44.67 6.39 -13.34
CA THR A 82 43.77 5.93 -12.28
C THR A 82 44.11 6.51 -10.90
N ASN A 83 45.39 6.52 -10.53
CA ASN A 83 45.82 6.86 -9.16
C ASN A 83 45.86 8.36 -8.87
N THR A 84 45.81 9.21 -9.91
CA THR A 84 45.87 10.66 -9.75
C THR A 84 44.60 11.32 -10.26
N LEU A 85 44.34 11.29 -11.57
CA LEU A 85 43.22 12.03 -12.16
C LEU A 85 41.88 11.40 -11.80
N LYS A 86 41.74 10.09 -12.00
CA LYS A 86 40.48 9.39 -11.70
C LYS A 86 40.18 9.43 -10.20
N LEU A 87 41.15 9.09 -9.36
CA LEU A 87 41.00 9.10 -7.91
C LEU A 87 40.64 10.49 -7.35
N TYR A 88 41.28 11.56 -7.86
CA TYR A 88 40.96 12.93 -7.44
C TYR A 88 39.53 13.31 -7.80
N ILE A 89 39.11 13.01 -9.04
CA ILE A 89 37.75 13.29 -9.50
C ILE A 89 36.72 12.52 -8.66
N GLU A 90 36.91 11.23 -8.45
CA GLU A 90 35.99 10.40 -7.66
C GLU A 90 35.87 10.85 -6.21
N LYS A 91 37.01 11.18 -5.57
CA LYS A 91 37.00 11.73 -4.21
C LYS A 91 36.27 13.08 -4.15
N ARG A 92 36.53 13.99 -5.08
CA ARG A 92 35.89 15.31 -5.06
C ARG A 92 34.41 15.26 -5.41
N ILE A 93 33.98 14.36 -6.31
CA ILE A 93 32.55 14.07 -6.52
C ILE A 93 31.93 13.61 -5.21
N SER A 94 32.55 12.65 -4.53
CA SER A 94 32.04 12.09 -3.27
C SER A 94 31.93 13.15 -2.17
N GLU A 95 32.88 14.08 -2.09
CA GLU A 95 32.83 15.21 -1.16
C GLU A 95 31.66 16.15 -1.46
N ILE A 96 31.48 16.54 -2.72
CA ILE A 96 30.38 17.42 -3.15
C ILE A 96 29.02 16.76 -2.92
N GLU A 97 28.89 15.46 -3.19
CA GLU A 97 27.67 14.69 -2.95
C GLU A 97 27.34 14.57 -1.45
N LYS A 98 28.36 14.52 -0.58
CA LYS A 98 28.20 14.51 0.88
C LYS A 98 27.81 15.87 1.43
N GLU A 99 28.31 16.96 0.85
CA GLU A 99 27.91 18.33 1.23
C GLU A 99 26.41 18.56 0.98
N ASP A 100 25.83 17.87 -0.02
CA ASP A 100 24.38 17.85 -0.35
C ASP A 100 23.70 19.21 -0.13
N ILE A 101 24.25 20.25 -0.76
CA ILE A 101 23.87 21.66 -0.54
C ILE A 101 22.36 21.88 -0.72
N LEU A 102 21.77 21.18 -1.69
CA LEU A 102 20.35 21.26 -2.03
C LEU A 102 19.49 20.20 -1.31
N LYS A 103 20.08 19.38 -0.43
CA LYS A 103 19.44 18.29 0.32
C LYS A 103 18.70 17.29 -0.59
N ILE A 104 19.15 17.14 -1.83
CA ILE A 104 18.49 16.30 -2.84
C ILE A 104 18.64 14.84 -2.44
N ASN A 105 19.86 14.44 -2.10
CA ASN A 105 20.18 13.05 -1.74
C ASN A 105 19.47 12.68 -0.43
N LYS A 106 19.46 13.58 0.56
CA LYS A 106 18.70 13.39 1.80
C LYS A 106 17.20 13.23 1.53
N ASN A 107 16.62 14.06 0.67
CA ASN A 107 15.19 13.99 0.37
C ASN A 107 14.83 12.74 -0.46
N GLU A 108 15.70 12.31 -1.37
CA GLU A 108 15.51 11.07 -2.12
C GLU A 108 15.55 9.86 -1.20
N LYS A 109 16.51 9.81 -0.27
CA LYS A 109 16.57 8.77 0.77
C LYS A 109 15.33 8.77 1.66
N LEU A 110 14.88 9.94 2.10
CA LEU A 110 13.65 10.06 2.88
C LEU A 110 12.41 9.60 2.08
N ARG A 111 12.38 9.84 0.77
CA ARG A 111 11.30 9.34 -0.11
C ARG A 111 11.33 7.83 -0.26
N SER A 112 12.52 7.23 -0.41
CA SER A 112 12.63 5.76 -0.49
C SER A 112 12.26 5.12 0.84
N GLU A 113 12.76 5.64 1.95
CA GLU A 113 12.39 5.18 3.31
C GLU A 113 10.88 5.32 3.54
N LYS A 114 10.28 6.44 3.13
CA LYS A 114 8.83 6.61 3.22
C LYS A 114 8.08 5.56 2.39
N LYS A 115 8.53 5.27 1.17
CA LYS A 115 7.89 4.25 0.31
C LYS A 115 8.01 2.85 0.90
N GLU A 116 9.13 2.52 1.53
CA GLU A 116 9.31 1.26 2.25
C GLU A 116 8.38 1.18 3.47
N LEU A 117 8.28 2.26 4.25
CA LEU A 117 7.36 2.35 5.38
C LEU A 117 5.89 2.22 4.95
N ASP A 118 5.50 2.87 3.85
CA ASP A 118 4.15 2.74 3.29
C ASP A 118 3.86 1.28 2.89
N SER A 119 4.83 0.59 2.30
CA SER A 119 4.70 -0.83 1.95
C SER A 119 4.56 -1.72 3.18
N TYR A 120 5.29 -1.42 4.26
CA TYR A 120 5.19 -2.13 5.53
C TYR A 120 3.81 -1.90 6.20
N ILE A 121 3.30 -0.66 6.17
CA ILE A 121 1.98 -0.32 6.68
C ILE A 121 0.89 -1.08 5.93
N ASP A 122 0.98 -1.17 4.60
CA ASP A 122 0.02 -1.92 3.79
C ASP A 122 0.08 -3.43 4.09
N GLY A 123 1.28 -3.98 4.30
CA GLY A 123 1.45 -5.35 4.78
C GLY A 123 0.80 -5.60 6.15
N LEU A 124 0.96 -4.68 7.10
CA LEU A 124 0.31 -4.76 8.42
C LEU A 124 -1.22 -4.66 8.31
N ARG A 125 -1.74 -3.79 7.44
CA ARG A 125 -3.18 -3.68 7.19
C ARG A 125 -3.74 -4.99 6.67
N GLN A 126 -3.05 -5.63 5.73
CA GLN A 126 -3.46 -6.95 5.22
C GLN A 126 -3.47 -8.00 6.33
N GLN A 127 -2.42 -8.06 7.15
CA GLN A 127 -2.37 -9.01 8.28
C GLN A 127 -3.52 -8.81 9.27
N VAL A 128 -3.94 -7.57 9.53
CA VAL A 128 -5.10 -7.30 10.40
C VAL A 128 -6.38 -7.86 9.80
N VAL A 129 -6.59 -7.70 8.49
CA VAL A 129 -7.75 -8.26 7.78
C VAL A 129 -7.71 -9.79 7.81
N ASP A 130 -6.59 -10.40 7.44
CA ASP A 130 -6.42 -11.86 7.42
C ASP A 130 -6.66 -12.45 8.81
N THR A 131 -6.17 -11.79 9.87
CA THR A 131 -6.39 -12.22 11.26
C THR A 131 -7.86 -12.16 11.63
N PHE A 132 -8.60 -11.14 11.17
CA PHE A 132 -10.02 -11.00 11.44
C PHE A 132 -10.84 -12.09 10.73
N GLU A 133 -10.54 -12.34 9.45
CA GLU A 133 -11.17 -13.42 8.66
C GLU A 133 -10.90 -14.80 9.28
N MET A 134 -9.66 -15.04 9.71
CA MET A 134 -9.27 -16.30 10.34
C MET A 134 -9.95 -16.50 11.69
N LYS A 135 -10.13 -15.44 12.49
CA LYS A 135 -10.93 -15.51 13.73
C LYS A 135 -12.38 -15.87 13.45
N LEU A 136 -13.00 -15.23 12.46
CA LEU A 136 -14.38 -15.53 12.07
C LEU A 136 -14.52 -16.99 11.61
N TYR A 137 -13.54 -17.49 10.87
CA TYR A 137 -13.52 -18.88 10.43
C TYR A 137 -13.42 -19.86 11.61
N ILE A 138 -12.57 -19.55 12.61
CA ILE A 138 -12.46 -20.34 13.84
C ILE A 138 -13.79 -20.36 14.59
N GLU A 139 -14.44 -19.21 14.77
CA GLU A 139 -15.74 -19.10 15.46
C GLU A 139 -16.82 -19.96 14.78
N ASN A 140 -16.85 -19.96 13.44
CA ASN A 140 -17.78 -20.79 12.67
C ASN A 140 -17.51 -22.29 12.88
N LEU A 141 -16.25 -22.71 12.83
CA LEU A 141 -15.87 -24.11 13.07
C LEU A 141 -16.17 -24.55 14.51
N GLU A 142 -15.97 -23.67 15.51
CA GLU A 142 -16.33 -23.95 16.90
C GLU A 142 -17.85 -24.12 17.07
N ALA A 143 -18.65 -23.28 16.40
CA ALA A 143 -20.11 -23.39 16.42
C ALA A 143 -20.57 -24.70 15.78
N GLU A 144 -19.97 -25.09 14.65
CA GLU A 144 -20.27 -26.36 13.98
C GLU A 144 -19.87 -27.56 14.84
N ASN A 145 -18.69 -27.54 15.47
CA ASN A 145 -18.27 -28.59 16.41
C ASN A 145 -19.24 -28.71 17.58
N LYS A 146 -19.66 -27.60 18.19
CA LYS A 146 -20.67 -27.61 19.25
C LYS A 146 -21.99 -28.22 18.79
N ARG A 147 -22.41 -27.95 17.55
CA ARG A 147 -23.62 -28.54 16.95
C ARG A 147 -23.47 -30.05 16.78
N LEU A 148 -22.35 -30.50 16.22
CA LEU A 148 -22.06 -31.92 15.99
C LEU A 148 -21.98 -32.71 17.31
N ILE A 149 -21.37 -32.13 18.34
CA ILE A 149 -21.32 -32.74 19.69
C ILE A 149 -22.74 -32.96 20.22
N ARG A 150 -23.63 -31.96 20.15
CA ARG A 150 -25.03 -32.13 20.57
C ARG A 150 -25.75 -33.24 19.79
N GLN A 151 -25.55 -33.28 18.47
CA GLN A 151 -26.14 -34.33 17.64
C GLN A 151 -25.62 -35.73 18.03
N LEU A 152 -24.34 -35.86 18.37
CA LEU A 152 -23.77 -37.12 18.86
C LEU A 152 -24.37 -37.51 20.20
N GLU A 153 -24.50 -36.57 21.14
CA GLU A 153 -25.10 -36.81 22.45
C GLU A 153 -26.56 -37.29 22.33
N ASP A 154 -27.35 -36.68 21.45
CA ASP A 154 -28.74 -37.09 21.24
C ASP A 154 -28.84 -38.48 20.59
N ARG A 155 -28.00 -38.76 19.58
CA ARG A 155 -27.92 -40.11 18.99
C ARG A 155 -27.46 -41.16 20.01
N GLN A 156 -26.53 -40.82 20.90
CA GLN A 156 -26.08 -41.71 21.97
C GLN A 156 -27.24 -42.09 22.89
N LYS A 157 -28.10 -41.13 23.28
CA LYS A 157 -29.29 -41.39 24.10
C LYS A 157 -30.27 -42.32 23.39
N ASP A 158 -30.47 -42.13 22.09
CA ASP A 158 -31.38 -42.97 21.32
C ASP A 158 -30.85 -44.40 21.14
N ILE A 159 -29.53 -44.57 20.95
CA ILE A 159 -28.88 -45.89 20.96
C ILE A 159 -29.14 -46.59 22.30
N GLN A 160 -28.93 -45.90 23.43
CA GLN A 160 -29.17 -46.48 24.76
C GLN A 160 -30.63 -46.91 24.95
N LYS A 161 -31.61 -46.11 24.49
CA LYS A 161 -33.03 -46.49 24.55
C LYS A 161 -33.29 -47.76 23.73
N LEU A 162 -32.77 -47.81 22.51
CA LEU A 162 -32.93 -48.97 21.62
C LEU A 162 -32.23 -50.22 22.17
N GLU A 163 -31.07 -50.09 22.82
CA GLU A 163 -30.40 -51.19 23.51
C GLU A 163 -31.24 -51.74 24.68
N ILE A 164 -31.84 -50.85 25.48
CA ILE A 164 -32.74 -51.25 26.57
C ILE A 164 -33.95 -52.01 25.98
N GLU A 165 -34.58 -51.48 24.94
CA GLU A 165 -35.72 -52.13 24.29
C GLU A 165 -35.35 -53.49 23.67
N ASN A 166 -34.23 -53.57 22.96
CA ASN A 166 -33.71 -54.84 22.44
C ASN A 166 -33.44 -55.85 23.56
N SER A 167 -32.88 -55.40 24.70
CA SER A 167 -32.63 -56.29 25.83
C SER A 167 -33.92 -56.85 26.43
N LYS A 168 -34.99 -56.03 26.48
CA LYS A 168 -36.33 -56.46 26.92
C LYS A 168 -36.90 -57.48 25.94
N LEU A 169 -36.93 -57.16 24.65
CA LEU A 169 -37.42 -58.06 23.61
C LEU A 169 -36.66 -59.40 23.59
N ARG A 170 -35.33 -59.38 23.73
CA ARG A 170 -34.52 -60.61 23.85
C ARG A 170 -34.92 -61.45 25.05
N LYS A 171 -35.20 -60.84 26.21
CA LYS A 171 -35.71 -61.56 27.39
C LYS A 171 -37.07 -62.19 27.11
N THR A 172 -38.00 -61.43 26.52
CA THR A 172 -39.35 -61.92 26.19
C THR A 172 -39.31 -63.08 25.19
N VAL A 173 -38.46 -62.99 24.16
CA VAL A 173 -38.24 -64.08 23.19
C VAL A 173 -37.64 -65.31 23.86
N ASN A 174 -36.65 -65.14 24.74
CA ASN A 174 -36.06 -66.26 25.49
C ASN A 174 -37.05 -66.92 26.45
N GLU A 175 -37.94 -66.15 27.10
CA GLU A 175 -39.03 -66.70 27.92
C GLU A 175 -40.04 -67.47 27.08
N PHE A 176 -40.46 -66.92 25.93
CA PHE A 176 -41.34 -67.63 24.99
C PHE A 176 -40.71 -68.92 24.46
N ASN A 177 -39.43 -68.92 24.13
CA ASN A 177 -38.71 -70.11 23.67
C ASN A 177 -38.60 -71.17 24.78
N LYS A 178 -38.35 -70.79 26.04
CA LYS A 178 -38.37 -71.72 27.17
C LYS A 178 -39.74 -72.37 27.37
N ASN A 179 -40.82 -71.62 27.19
CA ASN A 179 -42.18 -72.15 27.31
C ASN A 179 -42.61 -73.03 26.13
N LYS A 180 -42.00 -72.88 24.95
CA LYS A 180 -42.24 -73.75 23.78
C LYS A 180 -41.48 -75.08 23.83
N VAL A 181 -40.42 -75.18 24.63
CA VAL A 181 -39.74 -76.47 24.92
C VAL A 181 -40.57 -77.21 25.98
N VAL A 182 -41.76 -77.65 25.58
CA VAL A 182 -42.47 -78.70 26.30
C VAL A 182 -41.74 -80.01 26.02
N SER A 183 -41.39 -80.69 27.11
CA SER A 183 -40.80 -82.02 27.15
C SER A 183 -41.56 -83.00 26.27
N PHE A 184 -40.91 -83.52 25.22
CA PHE A 184 -41.22 -84.86 24.73
C PHE A 184 -40.55 -85.87 25.68
N ILE A 185 -41.08 -85.99 26.90
CA ILE A 185 -40.98 -87.26 27.63
C ILE A 185 -42.02 -88.15 26.96
N ASN A 186 -41.58 -88.93 25.97
CA ASN A 186 -42.38 -90.04 25.48
C ASN A 186 -42.36 -91.13 26.54
N GLU A 187 -43.54 -91.34 27.14
CA GLU A 187 -43.91 -92.57 27.81
C GLU A 187 -43.77 -93.76 26.84
N LYS A 188 -42.86 -94.68 27.14
CA LYS A 188 -43.08 -96.14 27.18
C LYS A 188 -41.82 -96.89 27.56
#